data_AF-A0A392MU64-F1
#
_entry.id   AF-A0A392MU64-F1
#
_cell.length_a   1.000
_cell.length_b   1.000
_cell.length_c   1.000
_cell.angle_alpha   90.00
_cell.angle_beta   90.00
_cell.angle_gamma   90.00
#
_symmetry.space_group_name_H-M   'P 1'
#
loop_
_entity.id
_entity.type
_entity.pdbx_description
1 polymer ?
#
loop_
_entity_poly.entity_id
_entity_poly.type
_entity_poly.pdbx_seq_one_letter_code
_entity_poly.pdbx_strand_id
1 'polypeptide(L)'
;WFTFIGKKATPGGLGSPYAIAFQPNATKSSGMEPMNVSAYSCGDISLGCSCGDCPSSSVCSSSSSTTTQKRDSCSLKVGTLMVKCVDLTLTVLYIILICVLLGWGLYHRKRERKPAYRTKSVSNVISGGVLYSRNQEKDENLPMHQVHN
;
A
#
# COMPACT_ATOMS: atom_id res chain seq x y z
N TRP A 1 39.62 8.13 -26.27
CA TRP A 1 40.63 7.49 -25.40
C TRP A 1 42.04 7.57 -26.01
N PHE A 2 42.31 7.00 -27.19
CA PHE A 2 43.65 7.03 -27.81
C PHE A 2 44.28 8.43 -27.93
N THR A 3 43.50 9.46 -28.26
CA THR A 3 43.96 10.86 -28.28
C THR A 3 44.42 11.36 -26.90
N PHE A 4 43.76 10.93 -25.82
CA PHE A 4 44.12 11.30 -24.46
C PHE A 4 45.46 10.67 -24.06
N ILE A 5 45.61 9.35 -24.25
CA ILE A 5 46.85 8.66 -23.92
C ILE A 5 48.02 9.08 -24.82
N GLY A 6 47.77 9.52 -26.06
CA GLY A 6 48.80 10.02 -26.97
C GLY A 6 49.19 11.48 -26.74
N LYS A 7 48.45 12.24 -25.94
CA LYS A 7 48.77 13.63 -25.65
C LYS A 7 50.00 13.70 -24.74
N LYS A 8 50.97 14.52 -25.13
CA LYS A 8 52.16 14.78 -24.31
C LYS A 8 51.74 15.43 -22.99
N ALA A 9 52.10 14.78 -21.88
CA ALA A 9 51.91 15.32 -20.54
C ALA A 9 53.04 16.29 -20.16
N THR A 10 52.74 17.20 -19.24
CA THR A 10 53.75 18.00 -18.55
C THR A 10 54.61 17.09 -17.66
N PRO A 11 55.85 17.50 -17.29
CA PRO A 11 56.64 16.75 -16.33
C PRO A 11 55.85 16.48 -15.04
N GLY A 12 55.74 15.21 -14.63
CA GLY A 12 54.95 14.78 -13.47
C GLY A 12 53.43 14.72 -13.68
N GLY A 13 52.93 15.02 -14.88
CA GLY A 13 51.52 14.91 -15.24
C GLY A 13 51.12 13.52 -15.73
N LEU A 14 49.83 13.21 -15.69
CA LEU A 14 49.26 11.98 -16.25
C LEU A 14 49.10 12.12 -17.78
N GLY A 15 49.60 11.13 -18.52
CA GLY A 15 49.54 11.07 -19.98
C GLY A 15 50.82 10.47 -20.58
N SER A 16 51.09 10.73 -21.85
CA SER A 16 52.28 10.18 -22.51
C SER A 16 53.51 11.07 -22.33
N PRO A 17 54.71 10.51 -22.15
CA PRO A 17 55.96 11.27 -22.09
C PRO A 17 56.28 12.02 -23.40
N TYR A 18 55.72 11.59 -24.54
CA TYR A 18 55.87 12.22 -25.85
C TYR A 18 54.54 12.22 -26.63
N ALA A 19 54.42 13.06 -27.65
CA ALA A 19 53.19 13.13 -28.44
C ALA A 19 53.10 11.94 -29.41
N ILE A 20 51.98 11.22 -29.38
CA ILE A 20 51.67 10.11 -30.29
C ILE A 20 50.34 10.40 -30.97
N ALA A 21 50.35 10.43 -32.31
CA ALA A 21 49.15 10.55 -33.12
C ALA A 21 48.70 9.15 -33.56
N PHE A 22 47.76 8.56 -32.84
CA PHE A 22 47.16 7.27 -33.22
C PHE A 22 46.23 7.45 -34.42
N GLN A 23 46.59 6.85 -35.55
CA GLN A 23 45.75 6.81 -36.74
C GLN A 23 45.03 5.45 -36.80
N PRO A 24 43.68 5.42 -36.77
CA PRO A 24 42.95 4.16 -36.78
C PRO A 24 43.00 3.47 -38.16
N ASN A 25 43.28 4.24 -39.22
CA ASN A 25 43.37 3.74 -40.58
C ASN A 25 44.75 4.09 -41.15
N ALA A 26 45.30 3.18 -41.94
CA ALA A 26 46.51 3.47 -42.69
C ALA A 26 46.22 4.39 -43.88
N THR A 27 47.18 5.26 -44.17
CA THR A 27 47.12 6.07 -45.40
C THR A 27 47.45 5.17 -46.59
N LYS A 28 46.58 5.13 -47.61
CA LYS A 28 46.71 4.19 -48.74
C LYS A 28 48.07 4.24 -49.47
N SER A 29 48.79 5.35 -49.38
CA SER A 29 50.10 5.54 -50.01
C SER A 29 51.30 5.14 -49.14
N SER A 30 51.13 4.89 -47.84
CA SER A 30 52.26 4.68 -46.93
C SER A 30 52.75 3.23 -46.85
N GLY A 31 52.04 2.28 -47.49
CA GLY A 31 52.34 0.85 -47.37
C GLY A 31 52.16 0.29 -45.95
N MET A 32 51.59 1.07 -45.03
CA MET A 32 51.33 0.65 -43.66
C MET A 32 50.02 -0.14 -43.60
N GLU A 33 49.95 -1.11 -42.69
CA GLU A 33 48.74 -1.88 -42.39
C GLU A 33 48.34 -1.69 -40.93
N PRO A 34 47.05 -1.44 -40.61
CA PRO A 34 46.59 -1.34 -39.23
C PRO A 34 46.77 -2.67 -38.48
N MET A 35 47.18 -2.58 -37.21
CA MET A 35 47.26 -3.74 -36.35
C MET A 35 45.85 -4.26 -36.03
N ASN A 36 45.56 -5.51 -36.41
CA ASN A 36 44.32 -6.21 -36.08
C ASN A 36 44.65 -7.46 -35.26
N VAL A 37 44.63 -7.31 -33.95
CA VAL A 37 44.87 -8.40 -33.00
C VAL A 37 43.61 -8.67 -32.19
N SER A 38 43.40 -9.93 -31.80
CA SER A 38 42.28 -10.28 -30.93
C SER A 38 42.44 -9.63 -29.56
N ALA A 39 41.34 -9.09 -29.04
CA ALA A 39 41.25 -8.58 -27.67
C ALA A 39 40.16 -9.35 -26.94
N TYR A 40 40.39 -9.66 -25.67
CA TYR A 40 39.38 -10.29 -24.84
C TYR A 40 38.25 -9.30 -24.57
N SER A 41 37.03 -9.77 -24.78
CA SER A 41 35.84 -9.01 -24.41
C SER A 41 35.53 -9.26 -22.95
N CYS A 42 34.94 -8.28 -22.29
CA CYS A 42 34.39 -8.44 -20.94
C CYS A 42 33.30 -9.53 -20.86
N GLY A 43 32.65 -9.86 -21.98
CA GLY A 43 31.71 -10.97 -22.08
C GLY A 43 32.35 -12.35 -22.21
N ASP A 44 33.68 -12.44 -22.30
CA ASP A 44 34.39 -13.72 -22.35
C ASP A 44 34.30 -14.43 -20.99
N ILE A 45 33.73 -15.63 -20.99
CA ILE A 45 33.52 -16.45 -19.79
C ILE A 45 34.84 -16.94 -19.16
N SER A 46 35.92 -16.97 -19.93
CA SER A 46 37.22 -17.50 -19.49
C SER A 46 37.98 -16.51 -18.60
N LEU A 47 37.73 -15.21 -18.78
CA LEU A 47 38.38 -14.09 -18.10
C LEU A 47 37.34 -13.13 -17.47
N GLY A 48 36.19 -13.68 -17.09
CA GLY A 48 34.98 -12.92 -16.78
C GLY A 48 35.19 -11.71 -15.88
N CYS A 49 34.50 -10.62 -16.23
CA CYS A 49 34.48 -9.37 -15.45
C CYS A 49 33.26 -9.33 -14.52
N SER A 50 33.34 -8.55 -13.43
CA SER A 50 32.17 -8.29 -12.58
C SER A 50 31.15 -7.43 -13.32
N CYS A 51 29.87 -7.57 -12.95
CA CYS A 51 28.81 -6.75 -13.53
C CYS A 51 28.92 -5.26 -13.16
N GLY A 52 29.59 -4.95 -12.05
CA GLY A 52 29.87 -3.55 -11.66
C GLY A 52 30.88 -2.87 -12.59
N ASP A 53 31.82 -3.64 -13.16
CA ASP A 53 32.90 -3.10 -13.98
C ASP A 53 32.50 -2.99 -15.46
N CYS A 54 31.62 -3.88 -15.93
CA CYS A 54 31.21 -3.90 -17.32
C CYS A 54 29.81 -4.51 -17.52
N PRO A 55 28.91 -3.80 -18.21
CA PRO A 55 27.51 -4.24 -18.40
C PRO A 55 27.36 -5.42 -19.37
N SER A 56 28.37 -5.67 -20.21
CA SER A 56 28.38 -6.79 -21.17
C SER A 56 28.91 -8.09 -20.56
N SER A 57 29.21 -8.11 -19.25
CA SER A 57 29.61 -9.33 -18.56
C SER A 57 28.50 -10.37 -18.64
N SER A 58 28.87 -11.63 -18.86
CA SER A 58 27.93 -12.76 -18.89
C SER A 58 27.18 -12.92 -17.55
N VAL A 59 27.77 -12.46 -16.45
CA VAL A 59 27.18 -12.47 -15.10
C VAL A 59 26.11 -11.39 -14.93
N CYS A 60 26.04 -10.39 -15.81
CA CYS A 60 25.02 -9.34 -15.77
C CYS A 60 23.63 -9.80 -16.24
N SER A 61 23.48 -11.05 -16.70
CA SER A 61 22.22 -11.49 -17.28
C SER A 61 21.12 -11.69 -16.24
N SER A 62 20.27 -10.67 -16.20
CA SER A 62 18.89 -10.63 -15.76
C SER A 62 18.63 -11.19 -14.36
N SER A 63 18.64 -10.30 -13.37
CA SER A 63 17.39 -10.18 -12.63
C SER A 63 16.32 -9.92 -13.69
N SER A 64 15.68 -10.98 -14.20
CA SER A 64 14.24 -10.87 -14.42
C SER A 64 13.79 -10.26 -13.10
N SER A 65 13.39 -8.98 -13.11
CA SER A 65 12.82 -8.42 -11.90
C SER A 65 11.73 -9.42 -11.59
N THR A 66 11.91 -10.20 -10.53
CA THR A 66 11.06 -11.31 -10.16
C THR A 66 9.67 -10.77 -10.33
N THR A 67 9.00 -11.28 -11.36
CA THR A 67 7.71 -10.84 -11.90
C THR A 67 7.04 -10.05 -10.83
N THR A 68 7.06 -8.71 -10.95
CA THR A 68 6.59 -7.76 -9.93
C THR A 68 5.56 -8.49 -9.11
N GLN A 69 5.97 -9.00 -7.94
CA GLN A 69 5.09 -9.74 -7.04
C GLN A 69 4.21 -8.62 -6.53
N LYS A 70 3.25 -8.23 -7.38
CA LYS A 70 2.16 -7.36 -7.05
C LYS A 70 1.54 -8.14 -5.92
N ARG A 71 1.81 -7.66 -4.70
CA ARG A 71 1.28 -8.25 -3.48
C ARG A 71 -0.21 -8.00 -3.57
N ASP A 72 -0.89 -8.85 -4.33
CA ASP A 72 -2.32 -8.83 -4.48
C ASP A 72 -2.82 -9.12 -3.08
N SER A 73 -3.29 -8.04 -2.47
CA SER A 73 -3.73 -8.03 -1.09
C SER A 73 -4.93 -8.96 -1.02
N CYS A 74 -4.71 -10.19 -0.55
CA CYS A 74 -5.67 -11.28 -0.31
C CYS A 74 -6.82 -11.32 -1.34
N SER A 75 -6.71 -12.21 -2.33
CA SER A 75 -7.80 -12.51 -3.26
C SER A 75 -8.24 -13.96 -3.09
N LEU A 76 -9.52 -14.17 -2.81
CA LEU A 76 -10.14 -15.50 -2.74
C LEU A 76 -10.83 -15.77 -4.07
N LYS A 77 -10.50 -16.92 -4.69
CA LYS A 77 -11.17 -17.38 -5.90
C LYS A 77 -12.37 -18.23 -5.50
N VAL A 78 -13.58 -17.71 -5.71
CA VAL A 78 -14.82 -18.46 -5.49
C VAL A 78 -15.40 -18.76 -6.86
N GLY A 79 -15.12 -19.96 -7.38
CA GLY A 79 -15.51 -20.36 -8.74
C GLY A 79 -14.70 -19.65 -9.83
N THR A 80 -15.38 -18.92 -10.71
CA THR A 80 -14.78 -18.13 -11.81
C THR A 80 -14.56 -16.66 -11.48
N LEU A 81 -15.02 -16.20 -10.31
CA LEU A 81 -14.93 -14.80 -9.89
C LEU A 81 -13.83 -14.65 -8.83
N MET A 82 -12.98 -13.64 -9.03
CA MET A 82 -11.92 -13.27 -8.09
C MET A 82 -12.47 -12.18 -7.17
N VAL A 83 -12.56 -12.47 -5.88
CA VAL A 83 -13.06 -11.52 -4.88
C VAL A 83 -11.89 -11.05 -4.02
N LYS A 84 -11.77 -9.72 -3.82
CA LYS A 84 -10.78 -9.15 -2.92
C LYS A 84 -11.26 -9.28 -1.47
N CYS A 85 -10.37 -9.68 -0.55
CA CYS A 85 -10.70 -9.83 0.87
C CYS A 85 -11.16 -8.50 1.49
N VAL A 86 -10.68 -7.35 0.98
CA VAL A 86 -11.17 -6.01 1.37
C VAL A 86 -12.65 -5.84 1.06
N ASP A 87 -13.09 -6.22 -0.14
CA ASP A 87 -14.49 -6.08 -0.55
C ASP A 87 -15.41 -6.98 0.28
N LEU A 88 -14.95 -8.21 0.59
CA LEU A 88 -15.66 -9.14 1.46
C LEU A 88 -15.77 -8.61 2.88
N THR A 89 -14.68 -8.11 3.46
CA THR A 89 -14.66 -7.56 4.82
C THR A 89 -15.56 -6.33 4.92
N LEU A 90 -15.50 -5.42 3.94
CA LEU A 90 -16.35 -4.23 3.90
C LEU A 90 -17.84 -4.59 3.82
N THR A 91 -18.18 -5.58 2.99
CA THR A 91 -19.57 -6.05 2.83
C THR A 91 -20.10 -6.64 4.14
N VAL A 92 -19.32 -7.48 4.81
CA VAL A 92 -19.72 -8.08 6.09
C VAL A 92 -19.91 -7.01 7.17
N LEU A 93 -18.96 -6.08 7.29
CA LEU A 93 -19.06 -4.97 8.25
C LEU A 93 -20.32 -4.12 8.00
N TYR A 94 -20.62 -3.82 6.74
CA TYR A 94 -21.80 -3.04 6.37
C TYR A 94 -23.11 -3.73 6.76
N ILE A 95 -23.22 -5.05 6.55
CA ILE A 95 -24.39 -5.83 6.95
C ILE A 95 -24.56 -5.79 8.48
N ILE A 96 -23.47 -5.96 9.24
CA ILE A 96 -23.51 -5.89 10.72
C ILE A 96 -24.00 -4.52 11.17
N LEU A 97 -23.49 -3.43 10.59
CA LEU A 97 -23.91 -2.08 10.93
C LEU A 97 -25.40 -1.85 10.68
N ILE A 98 -25.93 -2.30 9.53
CA ILE A 98 -27.36 -2.21 9.24
C ILE A 98 -28.18 -3.02 10.25
N CYS A 99 -27.75 -4.26 10.55
CA CYS A 99 -28.44 -5.11 11.53
C CYS A 99 -28.46 -4.48 12.92
N VAL A 100 -27.37 -3.83 13.34
CA VAL A 100 -27.31 -3.11 14.62
C VAL A 100 -28.22 -1.89 14.59
N LEU A 101 -28.20 -1.08 13.54
CA LEU A 101 -29.03 0.13 13.44
C LEU A 101 -30.53 -0.21 13.39
N LEU A 102 -30.91 -1.20 12.59
CA LEU A 102 -32.29 -1.66 12.50
C LEU A 102 -32.71 -2.42 13.77
N GLY A 103 -31.85 -3.27 14.31
CA GLY A 103 -32.09 -3.99 15.56
C GLY A 103 -32.28 -3.04 16.73
N TRP A 104 -31.38 -2.06 16.88
CA TRP A 104 -31.48 -1.00 17.87
C TRP A 104 -32.73 -0.15 17.66
N GLY A 105 -32.98 0.33 16.43
CA GLY A 105 -34.14 1.15 16.11
C GLY A 105 -35.47 0.45 16.37
N LEU A 106 -35.60 -0.83 15.99
CA LEU A 106 -36.79 -1.63 16.23
C LEU A 106 -36.93 -2.04 17.70
N TYR A 107 -35.82 -2.33 18.40
CA TYR A 107 -35.82 -2.66 19.83
C TYR A 107 -36.17 -1.45 20.68
N HIS A 108 -35.59 -0.27 20.42
CA HIS A 108 -35.95 0.98 21.08
C HIS A 108 -37.41 1.36 20.80
N ARG A 109 -37.89 1.21 19.56
CA ARG A 109 -39.31 1.45 19.23
C ARG A 109 -40.26 0.49 19.92
N LYS A 110 -39.87 -0.78 20.14
CA LYS A 110 -40.64 -1.74 20.94
C LYS A 110 -40.54 -1.46 22.44
N ARG A 111 -39.42 -0.94 22.92
CA ARG A 111 -39.22 -0.52 24.32
C ARG A 111 -40.04 0.71 24.68
N GLU A 112 -40.14 1.69 23.78
CA GLU A 112 -41.04 2.85 23.96
C GLU A 112 -42.52 2.48 23.81
N ARG A 113 -42.85 1.44 23.04
CA ARG A 113 -44.21 0.87 22.98
C ARG A 113 -44.54 -0.10 24.12
N LYS A 114 -43.58 -0.47 24.97
CA LYS A 114 -43.85 -1.27 26.18
C LYS A 114 -43.32 -0.53 27.41
N PRO A 115 -44.04 0.49 27.91
CA PRO A 115 -43.86 0.84 29.31
C PRO A 115 -44.36 -0.33 30.15
N ALA A 116 -43.52 -0.78 31.06
CA ALA A 116 -43.94 -1.66 32.13
C ALA A 116 -45.09 -1.00 32.90
N TYR A 117 -46.28 -1.60 32.89
CA TYR A 117 -47.19 -1.45 34.01
C TYR A 117 -47.91 -2.78 34.27
N ARG A 118 -47.48 -3.42 35.35
CA ARG A 118 -48.19 -4.50 36.02
C ARG A 118 -49.47 -3.93 36.64
N THR A 119 -50.47 -4.79 36.80
CA THR A 119 -51.77 -4.64 37.51
C THR A 119 -52.80 -3.75 36.81
N LYS A 120 -54.05 -4.17 36.55
CA LYS A 120 -54.95 -5.03 37.35
C LYS A 120 -55.81 -5.95 36.47
N SER A 121 -55.92 -7.20 36.89
CA SER A 121 -57.10 -8.04 36.65
C SER A 121 -58.12 -7.69 37.71
N VAL A 122 -59.31 -7.19 37.33
CA VAL A 122 -60.58 -7.38 38.05
C VAL A 122 -61.73 -7.23 37.06
N SER A 123 -62.45 -8.33 36.82
CA SER A 123 -63.79 -8.39 36.26
C SER A 123 -64.82 -7.80 37.23
N ASN A 124 -65.74 -6.92 36.78
CA ASN A 124 -67.18 -7.00 37.08
C ASN A 124 -68.00 -5.84 36.46
N VAL A 125 -69.07 -6.25 35.76
CA VAL A 125 -70.47 -5.76 35.74
C VAL A 125 -70.77 -4.25 35.84
N ILE A 126 -71.53 -3.81 34.84
CA ILE A 126 -72.38 -2.61 34.67
C ILE A 126 -72.85 -1.95 35.98
N SER A 127 -72.63 -0.63 36.14
CA SER A 127 -73.69 0.40 36.24
C SER A 127 -73.14 1.75 36.78
N GLY A 128 -73.45 2.85 36.10
CA GLY A 128 -73.73 4.17 36.71
C GLY A 128 -72.56 5.12 37.08
N GLY A 129 -72.60 6.33 36.50
CA GLY A 129 -72.41 7.59 37.27
C GLY A 129 -71.00 8.20 37.41
N VAL A 130 -70.60 9.02 36.43
CA VAL A 130 -70.26 10.46 36.54
C VAL A 130 -69.65 11.03 37.86
N LEU A 131 -68.48 11.70 37.69
CA LEU A 131 -67.95 12.96 38.31
C LEU A 131 -66.81 13.00 39.37
N TYR A 132 -65.92 13.98 39.12
CA TYR A 132 -64.98 14.80 39.96
C TYR A 132 -63.85 14.07 40.73
N SER A 133 -62.57 14.25 40.37
CA SER A 133 -61.66 15.39 40.64
C SER A 133 -61.09 15.42 42.06
N ARG A 134 -59.75 15.38 42.20
CA ARG A 134 -59.00 16.28 43.12
C ARG A 134 -57.48 16.16 42.92
N ASN A 135 -56.86 17.28 42.58
CA ASN A 135 -55.42 17.52 42.64
C ASN A 135 -54.91 17.46 44.08
N GLN A 136 -53.69 16.94 44.30
CA GLN A 136 -52.82 17.50 45.35
C GLN A 136 -51.33 17.26 45.06
N GLU A 137 -50.69 18.39 44.82
CA GLU A 137 -49.27 18.72 44.76
C GLU A 137 -48.56 18.48 46.10
N LYS A 138 -47.28 18.06 46.07
CA LYS A 138 -46.31 18.43 47.12
C LYS A 138 -44.86 18.39 46.63
N ASP A 139 -44.48 19.57 46.19
CA ASP A 139 -43.25 20.35 46.27
C ASP A 139 -42.08 20.00 47.23
N GLU A 140 -40.92 20.51 46.80
CA GLU A 140 -39.68 20.98 47.47
C GLU A 140 -38.63 20.02 48.09
N ASN A 141 -37.42 19.98 47.49
CA ASN A 141 -36.23 20.76 47.92
C ASN A 141 -34.90 20.19 47.33
N LEU A 142 -34.17 21.06 46.63
CA LEU A 142 -32.75 20.95 46.18
C LEU A 142 -31.81 21.34 47.36
N PRO A 143 -30.50 20.99 47.39
CA PRO A 143 -29.52 21.55 46.44
C PRO A 143 -28.32 20.66 46.01
N MET A 144 -27.74 21.10 44.90
CA MET A 144 -26.44 20.76 44.32
C MET A 144 -25.27 20.96 45.29
N HIS A 145 -24.23 20.13 45.17
CA HIS A 145 -22.87 20.59 45.42
C HIS A 145 -21.87 20.02 44.41
N GLN A 146 -21.10 20.96 43.84
CA GLN A 146 -20.02 20.78 42.88
C GLN A 146 -18.72 20.27 43.53
N VAL A 147 -17.97 19.59 42.66
CA VAL A 147 -16.53 19.28 42.61
C VAL A 147 -15.60 20.27 43.32
N HIS A 148 -14.57 19.76 43.99
CA HIS A 148 -13.30 20.47 44.16
C HIS A 148 -12.11 19.50 44.01
N ASN A 149 -11.22 19.88 43.06
CA ASN A 149 -9.80 19.59 42.85
C ASN A 149 -9.23 18.18 43.16
#